data_AF-A0A3D5G909-F1
#
_entry.id   AF-A0A3D5G909-F1
#
_cell.length_a   1.000
_cell.length_b   1.000
_cell.length_c   1.000
_cell.angle_alpha   90.00
_cell.angle_beta   90.00
_cell.angle_gamma   90.00
#
_symmetry.space_group_name_H-M   'P 1'
#
loop_
_entity.id
_entity.type
_entity.pdbx_description
1 polymer ?
#
loop_
_entity_poly.entity_id
_entity_poly.type
_entity_poly.pdbx_seq_one_letter_code
_entity_poly.pdbx_strand_id
1 'polypeptide(L)' 'MHKIAATPGGWNPQAEGVIFIQQTPAPIVFISAADTDIQTLAAAASKLPAEFPKLRAVNLLQLQQQLTIDTYA' A
#
# COMPACT_ATOMS: atom_id res chain seq x y z
N MET A 1 8.55 -17.13 21.19
CA MET A 1 8.87 -15.94 20.37
C MET A 1 7.67 -14.99 20.42
N HIS A 2 7.79 -13.88 21.13
CA HIS A 2 6.76 -12.84 21.20
C HIS A 2 7.15 -11.71 20.23
N LYS A 3 6.45 -11.59 19.10
CA LYS A 3 6.60 -10.46 18.19
C LYS A 3 5.49 -9.46 18.50
N ILE A 4 5.81 -8.40 19.21
CA ILE A 4 5.03 -7.16 19.15
C ILE A 4 6.02 -6.02 18.94
N ALA A 5 5.94 -5.46 17.74
CA ALA A 5 6.18 -4.04 17.49
C ALA A 5 5.37 -3.70 16.23
N ALA A 6 4.27 -3.00 16.42
CA ALA A 6 3.53 -2.35 15.35
C ALA A 6 3.60 -0.83 15.55
N THR A 7 3.56 -0.11 14.42
CA THR A 7 3.38 1.35 14.19
C THR A 7 4.62 2.25 14.39
N PRO A 8 4.91 3.22 13.49
CA PRO A 8 3.95 4.20 12.91
C PRO A 8 4.01 4.34 11.37
N GLY A 9 2.93 4.62 10.62
CA GLY A 9 1.59 5.07 10.98
C GLY A 9 0.60 4.93 9.82
N GLY A 10 -0.70 5.02 10.15
CA GLY A 10 -1.81 5.12 9.22
C GLY A 10 -2.75 3.92 9.19
N TRP A 11 -2.28 2.71 9.53
CA TRP A 11 -3.18 1.56 9.63
C TRP A 11 -3.77 1.47 11.05
N ASN A 12 -5.07 1.69 11.15
CA ASN A 12 -5.86 1.47 12.35
C ASN A 12 -6.91 0.40 12.03
N PRO A 13 -6.82 -0.82 12.60
CA PRO A 13 -7.82 -1.86 12.35
C PRO A 13 -9.21 -1.50 12.88
N GLN A 14 -9.31 -0.52 13.78
CA GLN A 14 -10.56 0.05 14.27
C GLN A 14 -11.01 1.28 13.45
N ALA A 15 -10.32 1.62 12.36
CA ALA A 15 -10.81 2.66 11.46
C ALA A 15 -12.11 2.20 10.80
N GLU A 16 -13.21 2.85 11.16
CA GLU A 16 -14.51 2.67 10.52
C GLU A 16 -14.55 3.38 9.16
N GLY A 17 -15.36 2.86 8.23
CA GLY A 17 -15.57 3.46 6.90
C GLY A 17 -14.68 2.87 5.81
N VAL A 18 -14.72 3.46 4.61
CA VAL A 18 -13.98 3.00 3.42
C VAL A 18 -12.64 3.71 3.30
N ILE A 19 -11.54 2.95 3.23
CA ILE A 19 -10.21 3.49 2.99
C ILE A 19 -9.97 3.64 1.48
N PHE A 20 -9.74 4.88 1.05
CA PHE A 20 -9.24 5.19 -0.29
C PHE A 20 -7.74 5.45 -0.23
N ILE A 21 -6.94 4.58 -0.86
CA ILE A 21 -5.47 4.75 -0.92
C ILE A 21 -5.06 5.90 -1.87
N GLN A 22 -5.97 6.35 -2.75
CA GLN A 22 -5.76 7.48 -3.67
C GLN A 22 -4.49 7.37 -4.54
N GLN A 23 -4.09 6.15 -4.92
CA GLN A 23 -2.96 5.96 -5.82
C GLN A 23 -3.32 6.35 -7.25
N THR A 24 -2.42 7.03 -7.94
CA THR A 24 -2.54 7.23 -9.40
C THR A 24 -2.23 5.93 -10.15
N PRO A 25 -2.85 5.68 -11.33
CA PRO A 25 -2.64 4.44 -12.09
C PRO A 25 -1.18 4.17 -12.46
N ALA A 26 -0.81 2.89 -12.50
CA ALA A 26 0.52 2.43 -12.91
C ALA A 26 0.44 1.03 -13.54
N PRO A 27 1.30 0.69 -14.52
CA PRO A 27 1.38 -0.66 -15.09
C PRO A 27 1.78 -1.75 -14.09
N ILE A 28 2.49 -1.38 -13.02
CA ILE A 28 2.93 -2.32 -11.99
C ILE A 28 2.44 -1.84 -10.63
N VAL A 29 1.84 -2.76 -9.87
CA VAL A 29 1.44 -2.56 -8.48
C VAL A 29 2.12 -3.62 -7.62
N PHE A 30 2.90 -3.17 -6.63
CA PHE A 30 3.56 -4.02 -5.65
C PHE A 30 2.81 -3.97 -4.32
N ILE A 31 2.49 -5.14 -3.76
CA ILE A 31 1.78 -5.26 -2.49
C ILE A 31 2.65 -6.09 -1.55
N SER A 32 3.00 -5.54 -0.38
CA SER A 32 3.71 -6.26 0.69
C SER A 32 3.08 -5.99 2.04
N ALA A 33 3.17 -6.93 2.98
CA ALA A 33 2.76 -6.69 4.37
C ALA A 33 3.83 -5.94 5.19
N ALA A 34 5.04 -5.75 4.66
CA ALA A 34 6.15 -5.14 5.36
C ALA A 34 6.49 -3.75 4.77
N ASP A 35 6.45 -2.71 5.60
CA ASP A 35 6.84 -1.36 5.19
C ASP A 35 8.31 -1.28 4.75
N THR A 36 9.16 -2.16 5.29
CA THR A 36 10.58 -2.26 4.90
C THR A 36 10.75 -2.65 3.43
N ASP A 37 9.85 -3.46 2.88
CA ASP A 37 9.90 -3.82 1.45
C ASP A 37 9.54 -2.62 0.60
N ILE A 38 8.53 -1.85 1.00
CA ILE A 38 8.09 -0.63 0.31
C ILE A 38 9.20 0.43 0.34
N GLN A 39 9.86 0.61 1.49
CA GLN A 39 10.99 1.53 1.64
C GLN A 39 12.18 1.09 0.77
N THR A 40 12.50 -0.20 0.76
CA THR A 40 13.57 -0.76 -0.06
C THR A 40 13.28 -0.58 -1.55
N LEU A 41 12.03 -0.84 -1.96
CA LEU A 41 11.58 -0.67 -3.32
C LEU A 41 11.62 0.81 -3.75
N ALA A 42 11.21 1.74 -2.89
CA ALA A 42 11.29 3.17 -3.16
C ALA A 42 12.74 3.63 -3.36
N ALA A 43 13.67 3.15 -2.53
CA ALA A 43 15.09 3.42 -2.68
C ALA A 43 15.65 2.83 -3.99
N ALA A 44 15.25 1.62 -4.35
CA ALA A 44 15.66 0.97 -5.61
C ALA A 44 15.06 1.65 -6.84
N ALA A 45 13.81 2.12 -6.77
CA ALA A 45 13.09 2.75 -7.87
C ALA A 45 13.81 3.99 -8.40
N SER A 46 14.51 4.73 -7.53
CA SER A 46 15.34 5.88 -7.93
C SER A 46 16.52 5.53 -8.82
N LYS A 47 16.90 4.24 -8.89
CA LYS A 47 18.03 3.73 -9.69
C LYS A 47 17.57 3.08 -11.00
N LEU A 48 16.27 3.00 -11.25
CA LEU A 48 15.73 2.40 -12.46
C LEU A 48 15.89 3.35 -13.66
N PRO A 49 16.02 2.82 -14.89
CA PRO A 49 16.05 3.64 -16.09
C PRO A 49 14.78 4.49 -16.24
N ALA A 50 14.87 5.63 -16.93
CA ALA A 50 13.73 6.51 -17.16
C ALA A 50 12.59 5.84 -17.95
N GLU A 51 12.91 4.84 -18.77
CA GLU A 51 11.95 4.05 -19.55
C GLU A 51 11.25 2.96 -18.74
N PHE A 52 11.65 2.74 -17.49
CA PHE A 52 11.04 1.71 -16.66
C PHE A 52 9.56 2.04 -16.39
N PRO A 53 8.64 1.05 -16.45
CA PRO A 53 7.23 1.29 -16.22
C PRO A 53 6.94 1.92 -14.85
N LYS A 54 5.96 2.82 -14.80
CA LYS A 54 5.53 3.41 -13.53
C LYS A 54 5.12 2.31 -12.55
N LEU A 55 5.46 2.50 -11.28
CA LEU A 55 5.25 1.55 -10.20
C LEU A 55 4.49 2.21 -9.05
N ARG A 56 3.54 1.49 -8.46
CA ARG A 56 2.94 1.82 -7.16
C ARG A 56 3.27 0.72 -6.16
N ALA A 57 3.39 1.10 -4.89
CA ALA A 57 3.58 0.18 -3.79
C ALA A 57 2.55 0.50 -2.70
N VAL A 58 1.98 -0.53 -2.07
CA VAL A 58 1.02 -0.37 -0.97
C VAL A 58 1.22 -1.47 0.07
N ASN A 59 1.01 -1.12 1.34
CA ASN A 59 1.03 -2.11 2.41
C ASN A 59 -0.27 -2.92 2.39
N LEU A 60 -0.20 -4.25 2.40
CA LEU A 60 -1.35 -5.16 2.44
C LEU A 60 -2.32 -4.87 3.59
N LEU A 61 -1.81 -4.39 4.72
CA LEU A 61 -2.63 -4.02 5.88
C LEU A 61 -3.59 -2.88 5.53
N GLN A 62 -3.20 -1.97 4.63
CA GLN A 62 -4.08 -0.89 4.16
C GLN A 62 -5.26 -1.39 3.28
N LEU A 63 -5.25 -2.65 2.86
CA LEU A 63 -6.27 -3.26 1.99
C LEU A 63 -7.18 -4.27 2.73
N GLN A 64 -7.20 -4.25 4.07
CA GLN A 64 -7.91 -5.26 4.86
C GLN A 64 -9.43 -5.07 4.94
N GLN A 65 -9.95 -3.92 4.52
CA GLN A 65 -11.39 -3.68 4.56
C GLN A 65 -12.10 -4.42 3.42
N GLN A 66 -13.04 -5.29 3.80
CA GLN A 66 -13.98 -5.88 2.84
C GLN A 66 -14.94 -4.79 2.37
N LEU A 67 -14.83 -4.39 1.12
CA LEU A 67 -15.58 -3.27 0.59
C LEU A 67 -16.82 -3.75 -0.18
N THR A 68 -18.00 -3.21 0.17
CA THR A 68 -19.21 -3.27 -0.67
C THR A 68 -19.50 -1.85 -1.14
N ILE A 69 -19.29 -1.57 -2.43
CA ILE A 69 -19.70 -0.31 -3.07
C ILE A 69 -21.03 -0.58 -3.76
N ASP A 70 -22.05 0.20 -3.45
CA ASP A 70 -23.27 0.25 -4.25
C ASP A 70 -23.56 1.67 -4.70
N THR A 71 -23.58 1.88 -6.02
CA THR A 71 -23.70 3.19 -6.67
C THR A 71 -24.93 3.19 -7.56
N TYR A 72 -25.84 4.13 -7.33
CA TYR A 72 -26.97 4.41 -8.22
C TYR A 72 -26.81 5.82 -8.76
N ALA A 73 -26.36 5.91 -10.02
CA ALA A 73 -26.28 7.14 -10.79
C ALA A 73 -27.65 7.54 -11.37
#